data_AF-A0A3S0BFD6-F1
#
_entry.id   AF-A0A3S0BFD6-F1
#
_cell.length_a   1.000
_cell.length_b   1.000
_cell.length_c   1.000
_cell.angle_alpha   90.00
_cell.angle_beta   90.00
_cell.angle_gamma   90.00
#
_symmetry.space_group_name_H-M   'P 1'
#
loop_
_entity.id
_entity.type
_entity.pdbx_description
1 polymer ?
#
loop_
_entity_poly.entity_id
_entity_poly.type
_entity_poly.pdbx_seq_one_letter_code
_entity_poly.pdbx_strand_id
1 'polypeptide(L)'
;MVDTGIGRRVEEAAGADTAVVGRVAEGGSCGGYVTSLLLSAESLGIAAVPQAAIAMYPDIIRRELGLGEERKIVCGVAFGYRDTGHPVNSFRTTRADIADVVEWYS
;
A
#
# COMPACT_ATOMS: atom_id res chain seq x y z
N MET A 1 -13.48 -12.81 -5.65
CA MET A 1 -12.77 -12.78 -6.95
C MET A 1 -11.97 -11.49 -6.97
N VAL A 2 -10.67 -11.57 -6.66
CA VAL A 2 -9.81 -10.38 -6.58
C VAL A 2 -9.63 -9.86 -8.00
N ASP A 3 -10.06 -8.63 -8.26
CA ASP A 3 -9.86 -7.99 -9.57
C ASP A 3 -8.37 -7.90 -9.87
N THR A 4 -7.90 -8.84 -10.68
CA THR A 4 -6.50 -9.02 -11.06
C THR A 4 -6.04 -7.95 -12.06
N GLY A 5 -6.95 -7.10 -12.55
CA GLY A 5 -6.66 -6.03 -13.51
C GLY A 5 -6.17 -4.73 -12.87
N ILE A 6 -6.53 -4.45 -11.62
CA ILE A 6 -6.10 -3.23 -10.91
C ILE A 6 -4.65 -3.32 -10.43
N GLY A 7 -4.20 -4.50 -9.98
CA GLY A 7 -2.83 -4.69 -9.47
C GLY A 7 -1.75 -4.35 -10.49
N ARG A 8 -1.89 -4.86 -11.73
CA ARG A 8 -0.93 -4.65 -12.82
C ARG A 8 -0.83 -3.19 -13.26
N ARG A 9 -1.95 -2.45 -13.25
CA ARG A 9 -2.02 -1.05 -13.68
C ARG A 9 -1.41 -0.08 -12.66
N VAL A 10 -1.39 -0.46 -11.39
CA VAL A 10 -0.81 0.32 -10.30
C VAL A 10 0.72 0.15 -10.26
N GLU A 11 1.22 -1.04 -10.57
CA GLU A 11 2.66 -1.32 -10.73
C GLU A 11 3.28 -0.55 -11.91
N GLU A 12 2.56 -0.42 -13.04
CA GLU A 12 3.05 0.30 -14.22
C GLU A 12 3.09 1.83 -14.04
N ALA A 13 2.31 2.42 -13.12
CA ALA A 13 2.19 3.87 -12.97
C ALA A 13 2.97 4.49 -11.79
N ALA A 14 3.41 3.67 -10.85
CA ALA A 14 4.36 4.05 -9.80
C ALA A 14 5.76 3.64 -10.27
N GLY A 15 6.37 4.43 -11.15
CA GLY A 15 7.70 4.15 -11.71
C GLY A 15 8.84 4.22 -10.68
N ALA A 16 8.87 3.35 -9.66
CA ALA A 16 9.89 3.36 -8.62
C ALA A 16 10.17 1.97 -8.03
N ASP A 17 11.43 1.55 -8.23
CA ASP A 17 12.09 0.30 -7.88
C ASP A 17 12.28 0.05 -6.36
N THR A 18 11.31 0.41 -5.49
CA THR A 18 11.53 0.26 -4.05
C THR A 18 10.29 -0.18 -3.28
N ALA A 19 10.35 -1.40 -2.76
CA ALA A 19 9.40 -1.95 -1.80
C ALA A 19 9.95 -1.78 -0.37
N VAL A 20 9.25 -1.04 0.48
CA VAL A 20 9.48 -1.12 1.93
C VAL A 20 8.76 -2.36 2.46
N VAL A 21 9.52 -3.37 2.89
CA VAL A 21 8.99 -4.53 3.63
C VAL A 21 9.20 -4.29 5.11
N GLY A 22 8.19 -3.71 5.75
CA GLY A 22 8.20 -3.46 7.19
C GLY A 22 8.08 -4.77 7.98
N ARG A 23 8.95 -4.96 8.96
CA ARG A 23 8.82 -6.00 9.99
C ARG A 23 7.95 -5.43 11.12
N VAL A 24 6.78 -6.01 11.45
CA VAL A 24 6.07 -5.63 12.68
C VAL A 24 5.25 -6.79 13.28
N ALA A 25 5.24 -6.83 14.61
CA ALA A 25 4.44 -7.70 15.46
C ALA A 25 2.99 -7.20 15.58
N GLU A 26 2.04 -8.12 15.45
CA GLU A 26 0.58 -7.95 15.59
C GLU A 26 -0.11 -7.04 14.55
N GLY A 27 -1.21 -7.54 13.97
CA GLY A 27 -1.85 -6.99 12.77
C GLY A 27 -2.46 -5.59 12.92
N GLY A 28 -2.71 -5.11 14.15
CA GLY A 28 -3.27 -3.77 14.40
C GLY A 28 -2.27 -2.63 14.22
N SER A 29 -1.01 -2.83 14.64
CA SER A 29 0.03 -1.78 14.60
C SER A 29 0.53 -1.49 13.18
N CYS A 30 0.41 -2.46 12.27
CA CYS A 30 0.89 -2.34 10.89
C CYS A 30 0.10 -1.29 10.10
N GLY A 31 -1.23 -1.25 10.26
CA GLY A 31 -2.09 -0.31 9.54
C GLY A 31 -1.82 1.15 9.92
N GLY A 32 -1.57 1.41 11.21
CA GLY A 32 -1.20 2.74 11.69
C GLY A 32 0.13 3.21 11.12
N TYR A 33 1.17 2.37 11.14
CA TYR A 33 2.48 2.70 10.57
C TYR A 33 2.40 2.98 9.06
N VAL A 34 1.72 2.12 8.30
CA VAL A 34 1.53 2.32 6.86
C VAL A 34 0.78 3.62 6.61
N THR A 35 -0.29 3.91 7.36
CA THR A 35 -1.04 5.17 7.21
C THR A 35 -0.16 6.40 7.47
N SER A 36 0.64 6.40 8.53
CA SER A 36 1.58 7.48 8.83
C SER A 36 2.64 7.66 7.73
N LEU A 37 3.15 6.57 7.18
CA LEU A 37 4.10 6.61 6.05
C LEU A 37 3.45 7.26 4.82
N LEU A 38 2.23 6.83 4.45
CA LEU A 38 1.52 7.36 3.28
C LEU A 38 1.20 8.85 3.43
N LEU A 39 0.75 9.29 4.60
CA LEU A 39 0.47 10.71 4.87
C LEU A 39 1.75 11.56 4.87
N SER A 40 2.86 11.02 5.40
CA SER A 40 4.16 11.70 5.37
C SER A 40 4.68 11.84 3.94
N ALA A 41 4.57 10.79 3.12
CA ALA A 41 4.94 10.83 1.71
C ALA A 41 4.13 11.90 0.95
N GLU A 42 2.81 11.93 1.14
CA GLU A 42 1.94 12.94 0.51
C GLU A 42 2.34 14.36 0.93
N SER A 43 2.70 14.59 2.20
CA SER A 43 3.15 15.91 2.68
C SER A 43 4.43 16.41 2.00
N LEU A 44 5.23 15.49 1.45
CA LEU A 44 6.46 15.76 0.69
C LEU A 44 6.23 15.76 -0.83
N GLY A 45 4.98 15.63 -1.29
CA GLY A 45 4.64 15.52 -2.71
C GLY A 45 5.05 14.18 -3.33
N ILE A 46 5.30 13.16 -2.51
CA ILE A 46 5.64 11.81 -2.95
C ILE A 46 4.35 10.99 -2.98
N ALA A 47 3.99 10.48 -4.15
CA ALA A 47 2.89 9.53 -4.27
C ALA A 47 3.32 8.16 -3.75
N ALA A 48 2.43 7.49 -3.03
CA ALA A 48 2.69 6.16 -2.50
C ALA A 48 1.45 5.26 -2.64
N VAL A 49 1.69 3.97 -2.86
CA VAL A 49 0.65 2.96 -3.05
C VAL A 49 0.92 1.75 -2.16
N PRO A 50 0.08 1.49 -1.13
CA PRO A 50 0.17 0.26 -0.36
C PRO A 50 -0.40 -0.93 -1.16
N GLN A 51 0.34 -2.04 -1.19
CA GLN A 51 0.03 -3.23 -1.99
C GLN A 51 0.08 -4.49 -1.11
N ALA A 52 -1.09 -5.06 -0.82
CA ALA A 52 -1.18 -6.35 -0.15
C ALA A 52 -0.82 -7.52 -1.07
N ALA A 53 -0.95 -7.36 -2.40
CA ALA A 53 -0.71 -8.42 -3.37
C ALA A 53 0.73 -8.96 -3.33
N ILE A 54 1.70 -8.09 -3.04
CA ILE A 54 3.12 -8.44 -2.89
C ILE A 54 3.29 -9.48 -1.78
N ALA A 55 2.54 -9.38 -0.67
CA ALA A 55 2.62 -10.32 0.44
C ALA A 55 2.16 -11.75 0.09
N MET A 56 1.55 -11.98 -1.08
CA MET A 56 1.19 -13.31 -1.57
C MET A 56 2.38 -14.12 -2.10
N TYR A 57 3.54 -13.48 -2.29
CA TYR A 57 4.78 -14.13 -2.78
C TYR A 57 5.94 -13.99 -1.76
N PRO A 58 5.77 -14.46 -0.51
CA PRO A 58 6.71 -14.22 0.56
C PRO A 58 8.09 -14.83 0.27
N ASP A 59 8.16 -16.01 -0.35
CA ASP A 59 9.42 -16.71 -0.63
C ASP A 59 10.33 -15.91 -1.58
N ILE A 60 9.73 -15.29 -2.60
CA ILE A 60 10.46 -14.43 -3.54
C ILE A 60 11.02 -13.23 -2.78
N ILE A 61 10.18 -12.55 -2.01
CA ILE A 61 10.58 -11.35 -1.26
C ILE A 61 11.67 -11.68 -0.23
N ARG A 62 11.55 -12.81 0.47
CA ARG A 62 12.55 -13.27 1.43
C ARG A 62 13.89 -13.48 0.78
N ARG A 63 13.90 -14.15 -0.37
CA ARG A 63 15.12 -14.41 -1.14
C ARG A 63 15.77 -13.11 -1.60
N GLU A 64 15.01 -12.22 -2.23
CA GLU A 64 15.55 -10.98 -2.81
C GLU A 64 16.01 -9.99 -1.73
N LEU A 65 15.36 -9.95 -0.58
CA LEU A 65 15.64 -8.98 0.49
C LEU A 65 16.41 -9.57 1.69
N GLY A 66 16.79 -10.85 1.64
CA GLY A 66 17.50 -11.54 2.72
C GLY A 66 16.71 -11.57 4.04
N LEU A 67 15.39 -11.75 3.98
CA LEU A 67 14.54 -11.77 5.18
C LEU A 67 14.40 -13.19 5.74
N GLY A 68 14.59 -13.35 7.05
CA GLY A 68 14.37 -14.61 7.74
C GLY A 68 12.87 -14.97 7.87
N GLU A 69 12.61 -16.27 8.04
CA GLU A 69 11.25 -16.85 8.15
C GLU A 69 10.46 -16.32 9.36
N GLU A 70 11.14 -15.83 10.39
CA GLU A 70 10.52 -15.27 11.59
C GLU A 70 9.78 -13.95 11.32
N ARG A 71 9.97 -13.34 10.15
CA ARG A 71 9.35 -12.07 9.77
C ARG A 71 8.09 -12.30 8.97
N LYS A 72 6.97 -11.74 9.40
CA LYS A 72 5.75 -11.70 8.58
C LYS A 72 5.85 -10.57 7.57
N ILE A 73 5.48 -10.86 6.32
CA ILE A 73 5.36 -9.88 5.24
C ILE A 73 3.88 -9.51 5.16
N VAL A 74 3.55 -8.24 5.37
CA VAL A 74 2.15 -7.76 5.46
C VAL A 74 1.71 -7.04 4.19
N CYS A 75 2.54 -6.13 3.68
CA CYS A 75 2.33 -5.43 2.42
C CYS A 75 3.67 -4.89 1.91
N GLY A 76 3.72 -4.58 0.61
CA GLY A 76 4.72 -3.66 0.05
C GLY A 76 4.13 -2.26 -0.09
N VAL A 77 4.98 -1.25 -0.16
CA VAL A 77 4.59 0.12 -0.51
C VAL A 77 5.52 0.61 -1.61
N ALA A 78 4.97 0.83 -2.80
CA ALA A 78 5.66 1.53 -3.88
C ALA A 78 5.47 3.04 -3.69
N PHE A 79 6.49 3.85 -3.97
CA PHE A 79 6.42 5.31 -3.82
C PHE A 79 7.34 6.02 -4.80
N GLY A 80 6.95 7.21 -5.24
CA GLY A 80 7.71 8.00 -6.20
C GLY A 80 6.94 9.25 -6.63
N TYR A 81 7.34 9.85 -7.74
CA TYR A 81 6.61 10.98 -8.32
C TYR A 81 5.52 10.47 -9.25
N ARG A 82 4.29 10.98 -9.06
CA ARG A 82 3.13 10.59 -9.85
C ARG A 82 3.30 11.04 -11.30
N ASP A 83 3.14 10.11 -12.24
CA ASP A 83 2.86 10.46 -13.63
C ASP A 83 1.41 10.98 -13.76
N THR A 84 1.25 12.29 -13.92
CA THR A 84 -0.06 12.93 -14.04
C THR A 84 -0.73 12.67 -15.39
N GLY A 85 0.02 12.22 -16.40
CA GLY A 85 -0.49 11.85 -17.72
C GLY A 85 -1.04 10.42 -17.79
N HIS A 86 -0.66 9.54 -16.86
CA HIS A 86 -1.09 8.14 -16.89
C HIS A 86 -2.56 7.99 -16.46
N PRO A 87 -3.44 7.39 -17.30
CA PRO A 87 -4.88 7.32 -17.03
C PRO A 87 -5.27 6.66 -15.70
N VAL A 88 -4.48 5.70 -15.20
CA VAL A 88 -4.77 5.03 -13.92
C VAL A 88 -4.79 6.00 -12.74
N ASN A 89 -4.02 7.09 -12.81
CA ASN A 89 -3.90 8.07 -11.73
C ASN A 89 -5.10 9.05 -11.69
N SER A 90 -5.98 8.99 -12.70
CA SER A 90 -7.22 9.76 -12.76
C SER A 90 -8.40 9.07 -12.05
N PHE A 91 -8.29 7.78 -11.73
CA PHE A 91 -9.35 7.04 -11.06
C PHE A 91 -9.62 7.60 -9.65
N ARG A 92 -10.89 7.64 -9.26
CA ARG A 92 -11.33 8.12 -7.93
C ARG A 92 -12.24 7.09 -7.28
N THR A 93 -11.93 6.76 -6.04
CA THR A 93 -12.76 5.89 -5.20
C THR A 93 -13.74 6.73 -4.39
N THR A 94 -14.94 6.21 -4.16
CA THR A 94 -15.90 6.80 -3.22
C THR A 94 -15.59 6.34 -1.79
N ARG A 95 -16.22 6.99 -0.80
CA ARG A 95 -16.23 6.55 0.60
C ARG A 95 -17.70 6.45 1.03
N ALA A 96 -17.98 5.59 2.01
CA ALA A 96 -19.31 5.50 2.63
C ALA A 96 -19.67 6.83 3.33
N ASP A 97 -20.95 7.12 3.46
CA ASP A 97 -21.41 8.32 4.16
C ASP A 97 -21.09 8.21 5.66
N ILE A 98 -20.96 9.33 6.37
CA ILE A 98 -20.72 9.32 7.81
C ILE A 98 -21.87 8.64 8.57
N ALA A 99 -23.10 8.77 8.06
CA ALA A 99 -24.28 8.11 8.61
C ALA A 99 -24.21 6.57 8.50
N ASP A 100 -23.42 6.04 7.57
CA ASP A 100 -23.26 4.59 7.38
C ASP A 100 -22.23 3.97 8.34
N VAL A 101 -21.36 4.78 8.94
CA VAL A 101 -20.16 4.30 9.67
C VAL A 101 -19.98 4.88 11.07
N VAL A 102 -20.79 5.85 11.51
CA VAL A 102 -20.67 6.49 12.83
C VAL A 102 -22.00 6.48 13.58
N GLU A 103 -21.96 6.06 14.86
CA GLU A 103 -23.07 6.23 15.81
C GLU A 103 -22.66 7.23 16.91
N TRP A 104 -23.50 8.23 17.15
CA TRP A 104 -23.22 9.34 18.07
C TRP A 104 -23.98 9.18 19.38
N TYR A 105 -23.30 9.43 20.50
CA TYR A 105 -23.89 9.43 21.84
C TYR A 105 -23.55 10.75 22.54
N SER A 106 -24.48 11.29 23.33
CA SER A 106 -24.36 12.56 24.07
C SER A 106 -24.50 12.36 25.57
#